data_AF-A0A3N5RDN6-F1
#
_entry.id   AF-A0A3N5RDN6-F1
#
_cell.length_a   1.000
_cell.length_b   1.000
_cell.length_c   1.000
_cell.angle_alpha   90.00
_cell.angle_beta   90.00
_cell.angle_gamma   90.00
#
_symmetry.space_group_name_H-M   'P 1'
#
loop_
_entity.id
_entity.type
_entity.pdbx_description
1 polymer ?
#
loop_
_entity_poly.entity_id
_entity_poly.type
_entity_poly.pdbx_seq_one_letter_code
_entity_poly.pdbx_strand_id
1 'polypeptide(L)'
;RDIDVICFTGFQLKDLLRFSNRGINELLGQIDVLIDGPYIDSLNTGRGLRGSSNQKIHFLTDRLRHYPFEDCQRNIELLVTGTELTVVGIPTRQVLSAIHAAVDGYMPRSPGAIV
;
A
#
# COMPACT_ATOMS: atom_id res chain seq x y z
N ARG A 1 -24.01 -2.08 -3.89
CA ARG A 1 -22.75 -2.23 -4.68
C ARG A 1 -22.14 -3.55 -4.27
N ASP A 2 -21.62 -4.33 -5.21
CA ASP A 2 -21.20 -5.72 -4.95
C ASP A 2 -19.71 -5.85 -4.60
N ILE A 3 -18.96 -4.74 -4.66
CA ILE A 3 -17.55 -4.65 -4.29
C ILE A 3 -17.37 -3.67 -3.15
N ASP A 4 -16.37 -3.92 -2.30
CA ASP A 4 -15.88 -2.97 -1.30
C ASP A 4 -14.73 -2.14 -1.89
N VAL A 5 -14.67 -0.84 -1.56
CA VAL A 5 -13.65 0.08 -2.08
C VAL A 5 -12.82 0.67 -0.95
N ILE A 6 -11.53 0.34 -0.94
CA ILE A 6 -10.51 0.96 -0.08
C ILE A 6 -9.68 1.89 -0.96
N CYS A 7 -9.53 3.15 -0.58
CA CYS A 7 -8.81 4.16 -1.37
C CYS A 7 -7.67 4.78 -0.56
N PHE A 8 -6.46 4.73 -1.13
CA PHE A 8 -5.28 5.43 -0.62
C PHE A 8 -5.10 6.71 -1.44
N THR A 9 -5.26 7.88 -0.83
CA THR A 9 -5.36 9.13 -1.60
C THR A 9 -4.04 9.89 -1.71
N GLY A 10 -3.13 9.74 -0.74
CA GLY A 10 -1.97 10.63 -0.59
C GLY A 10 -2.30 12.03 -0.08
N PHE A 11 -3.59 12.42 -0.06
CA PHE A 11 -4.11 13.69 0.45
C PHE A 11 -4.80 13.48 1.80
N GLN A 12 -4.81 14.49 2.66
CA GLN A 12 -5.61 14.40 3.88
C GLN A 12 -7.09 14.61 3.55
N LEU A 13 -7.99 13.87 4.22
CA LEU A 13 -9.44 13.98 3.96
C LEU A 13 -9.95 15.41 4.11
N LYS A 14 -9.41 16.14 5.09
CA LYS A 14 -9.76 17.54 5.34
C LYS A 14 -9.46 18.45 4.13
N ASP A 15 -8.41 18.16 3.37
CA ASP A 15 -8.00 18.97 2.21
C ASP A 15 -8.89 18.63 1.01
N LEU A 16 -9.21 17.35 0.83
CA LEU A 16 -10.18 16.88 -0.18
C LEU A 16 -11.55 17.55 -0.01
N LEU A 17 -12.05 17.62 1.23
CA LEU A 17 -13.33 18.28 1.54
C LEU A 17 -13.28 19.79 1.30
N ARG A 18 -12.11 20.44 1.47
CA ARG A 18 -11.94 21.88 1.25
C ARG A 18 -11.96 22.26 -0.22
N PHE A 19 -11.43 21.41 -1.11
CA PHE A 19 -11.41 21.69 -2.54
C PHE A 19 -12.81 21.86 -3.15
N SER A 20 -13.87 21.39 -2.48
CA SER A 20 -15.27 21.55 -2.90
C SER A 20 -15.51 21.16 -4.36
N ASN A 21 -14.75 20.16 -4.84
CA ASN A 21 -14.78 19.70 -6.21
C ASN A 21 -15.82 18.57 -6.35
N ARG A 22 -16.67 18.68 -7.37
CA ARG A 22 -17.73 17.71 -7.64
C ARG A 22 -17.20 16.27 -7.82
N GLY A 23 -16.13 16.08 -8.59
CA GLY A 23 -15.55 14.77 -8.84
C GLY A 23 -14.94 14.14 -7.59
N ILE A 24 -14.34 14.95 -6.71
CA ILE A 24 -13.85 14.49 -5.40
C ILE A 24 -15.03 13.98 -4.56
N ASN A 25 -16.11 14.75 -4.46
CA ASN A 25 -17.28 14.35 -3.68
C ASN A 25 -17.97 13.11 -4.24
N GLU A 26 -18.09 13.01 -5.57
CA GLU A 26 -18.64 11.83 -6.24
C GLU A 26 -17.80 10.58 -5.94
N LEU A 27 -16.48 10.68 -6.01
CA LEU A 27 -15.56 9.59 -5.69
C LEU A 27 -15.61 9.22 -4.20
N LEU A 28 -15.58 10.19 -3.30
CA LEU A 28 -15.73 9.96 -1.85
C LEU A 28 -17.02 9.20 -1.54
N GLY A 29 -18.11 9.48 -2.25
CA GLY A 29 -19.38 8.76 -2.11
C GLY A 29 -19.34 7.29 -2.58
N GLN A 30 -18.32 6.87 -3.34
CA GLN A 30 -18.12 5.47 -3.76
C GLN A 30 -17.15 4.68 -2.88
N ILE A 31 -16.44 5.33 -1.97
CA ILE A 31 -15.40 4.72 -1.14
C ILE A 31 -16.01 4.22 0.18
N ASP A 32 -15.63 3.02 0.61
CA ASP A 32 -16.01 2.46 1.91
C ASP A 32 -15.00 2.85 3.00
N VAL A 33 -13.70 2.79 2.66
CA VAL A 33 -12.60 3.17 3.56
C VAL A 33 -11.59 4.03 2.82
N LEU A 34 -11.28 5.20 3.38
CA LEU A 34 -10.26 6.11 2.85
C LEU A 34 -9.06 6.14 3.79
N ILE A 35 -7.87 5.87 3.25
CA ILE A 35 -6.59 5.97 3.95
C ILE A 35 -5.89 7.23 3.45
N ASP A 36 -5.77 8.22 4.33
CA ASP A 36 -5.37 9.57 3.98
C ASP A 36 -3.88 9.86 4.21
N GLY A 37 -3.37 10.90 3.55
CA GLY A 37 -2.01 11.40 3.72
C GLY A 37 -0.91 10.63 2.96
N PRO A 38 0.28 11.26 2.79
CA PRO A 38 1.37 10.68 2.01
C PRO A 38 2.00 9.48 2.72
N TYR A 39 2.55 8.56 1.94
CA TYR A 39 3.41 7.50 2.46
C TYR A 39 4.74 8.08 2.95
N ILE A 40 5.16 7.71 4.16
CA ILE A 40 6.45 8.10 4.74
C ILE A 40 7.20 6.84 5.17
N ASP A 41 8.30 6.55 4.48
CA ASP A 41 9.06 5.30 4.66
C ASP A 41 9.63 5.14 6.08
N SER A 42 10.11 6.22 6.70
CA SER A 42 10.61 6.20 8.09
C SER A 42 9.52 5.88 9.11
N LEU A 43 8.25 6.04 8.75
CA LEU A 43 7.09 5.75 9.60
C LEU A 43 6.40 4.43 9.22
N ASN A 44 6.93 3.64 8.30
CA ASN A 44 6.37 2.34 7.94
C ASN A 44 6.59 1.34 9.08
N THR A 45 5.48 0.88 9.69
CA THR A 45 5.47 -0.04 10.83
C THR A 45 5.44 -1.52 10.43
N GLY A 46 5.33 -1.83 9.13
CA GLY A 46 5.25 -3.21 8.63
C GLY A 46 3.98 -3.97 9.02
N ARG A 47 2.97 -3.28 9.57
CA ARG A 47 1.71 -3.84 10.06
C ARG A 47 0.53 -3.07 9.48
N GLY A 48 -0.62 -3.75 9.38
CA GLY A 48 -1.84 -3.16 8.87
C GLY A 48 -1.80 -2.88 7.37
N LEU A 49 -2.92 -2.38 6.84
CA LEU A 49 -3.04 -1.93 5.46
C LEU A 49 -2.56 -0.48 5.26
N ARG A 50 -2.48 0.34 6.32
CA ARG A 50 -1.88 1.68 6.21
C ARG A 50 -0.38 1.56 5.95
N GLY A 51 0.12 2.29 4.96
CA GLY A 51 1.53 2.25 4.57
C GLY A 51 2.46 2.82 5.65
N SER A 52 2.05 3.88 6.33
CA SER A 52 2.87 4.57 7.34
C SER A 52 2.09 5.12 8.55
N SER A 53 2.84 5.35 9.64
CA SER A 53 2.53 6.13 10.85
C SER A 53 1.38 7.13 10.81
N ASN A 54 1.61 8.06 9.90
CA ASN A 54 0.94 9.33 9.78
C ASN A 54 -0.38 9.25 9.01
N GLN A 55 -0.65 8.12 8.36
CA GLN A 55 -1.85 7.93 7.56
C GLN A 55 -3.02 7.56 8.47
N LYS A 56 -4.17 8.20 8.26
CA LYS A 56 -5.39 7.92 9.03
C LYS A 56 -6.39 7.15 8.20
N ILE A 57 -7.02 6.16 8.84
CA ILE A 57 -8.10 5.37 8.25
C ILE A 57 -9.43 6.05 8.57
N HIS A 58 -10.23 6.30 7.55
CA HIS A 58 -11.57 6.89 7.65
C HIS A 58 -12.59 5.90 7.09
N PHE A 59 -13.47 5.40 7.94
CA PHE A 59 -14.60 4.59 7.52
C PHE A 59 -15.71 5.51 7.03
N LEU A 60 -15.92 5.54 5.71
CA LEU A 60 -16.98 6.34 5.07
C LEU A 60 -18.31 5.57 5.01
N THR A 61 -18.25 4.24 5.11
CA THR A 61 -19.41 3.37 5.28
C THR A 61 -19.16 2.35 6.41
N ASP A 62 -20.20 1.60 6.79
CA ASP A 62 -20.12 0.62 7.87
C ASP A 62 -19.58 -0.76 7.42
N ARG A 63 -19.44 -0.99 6.11
CA ARG A 63 -19.21 -2.32 5.52
C ARG A 63 -17.93 -2.98 6.00
N LEU A 64 -16.87 -2.20 6.22
CA LEU A 64 -15.55 -2.70 6.58
C LEU A 64 -15.11 -2.35 8.00
N ARG A 65 -15.99 -1.81 8.86
CA ARG A 65 -15.63 -1.40 10.23
C ARG A 65 -15.05 -2.52 11.11
N HIS A 66 -15.41 -3.77 10.80
CA HIS A 66 -14.96 -4.95 11.54
C HIS A 66 -13.60 -5.47 11.04
N TYR A 67 -13.08 -4.96 9.92
CA TYR A 67 -11.83 -5.43 9.36
C TYR A 67 -10.62 -4.83 10.12
N PRO A 68 -9.59 -5.63 10.46
CA PRO A 68 -8.45 -5.20 11.26
C PRO A 68 -7.42 -4.41 10.44
N PHE A 69 -7.78 -3.21 9.97
CA PHE A 69 -6.93 -2.37 9.11
C PHE A 69 -5.58 -2.01 9.73
N GLU A 70 -5.49 -1.86 11.05
CA GLU A 70 -4.25 -1.44 11.74
C GLU A 70 -3.35 -2.61 12.13
N ASP A 71 -3.96 -3.76 12.45
CA ASP A 71 -3.27 -4.88 13.08
C ASP A 71 -3.13 -6.12 12.19
N CYS A 72 -3.70 -6.12 10.98
CA CYS A 72 -3.53 -7.25 10.07
C CYS A 72 -2.04 -7.48 9.72
N GLN A 73 -1.65 -8.74 9.71
CA GLN A 73 -0.32 -9.15 9.27
C GLN A 73 -0.25 -9.03 7.75
N ARG A 74 0.79 -8.34 7.24
CA ARG A 74 1.04 -8.26 5.80
C ARG A 74 1.62 -9.58 5.34
N ASN A 75 0.85 -10.29 4.52
CA ASN A 75 1.31 -11.48 3.82
C ASN A 75 1.92 -11.08 2.48
N ILE A 76 2.93 -11.83 2.06
CA ILE A 76 3.44 -11.76 0.71
C ILE A 76 3.38 -13.14 0.06
N GLU A 77 3.23 -13.16 -1.24
CA GLU A 77 3.32 -14.36 -2.06
C GLU A 77 4.51 -14.22 -3.00
N LEU A 78 5.31 -15.28 -3.10
CA LEU A 78 6.46 -15.35 -3.99
C LEU A 78 6.14 -16.36 -5.09
N LEU A 79 6.07 -15.89 -6.33
CA LEU A 79 5.89 -16.73 -7.50
C LEU A 79 7.20 -16.80 -8.26
N VAL A 80 7.71 -18.01 -8.45
CA VAL A 80 8.95 -18.26 -9.20
C VAL A 80 8.60 -18.95 -10.51
N THR A 81 8.93 -18.31 -11.63
CA THR A 81 8.68 -18.82 -12.98
C THR A 81 9.98 -18.81 -13.76
N GLY A 82 10.66 -19.96 -13.86
CA GLY A 82 11.97 -20.05 -14.49
C GLY A 82 13.01 -19.19 -13.74
N THR A 83 13.46 -18.10 -14.37
CA THR A 83 14.41 -17.12 -13.77
C THR A 83 13.73 -15.87 -13.23
N GLU A 84 12.40 -15.78 -13.30
CA GLU A 84 11.64 -14.63 -12.81
C GLU A 84 11.11 -14.89 -11.41
N LEU A 85 11.26 -13.90 -10.53
CA LEU A 85 10.64 -13.86 -9.22
C LEU A 85 9.63 -12.72 -9.19
N THR A 86 8.36 -13.05 -8.96
CA THR A 86 7.29 -12.07 -8.71
C THR A 86 6.94 -12.06 -7.23
N VAL A 87 6.90 -10.86 -6.65
CA VAL A 87 6.50 -10.62 -5.26
C VAL A 87 5.13 -9.95 -5.26
N VAL A 88 4.14 -10.59 -4.67
CA VAL A 88 2.78 -10.04 -4.52
C VAL A 88 2.54 -9.67 -3.06
N GLY A 89 1.93 -8.51 -2.83
CA GLY A 89 1.66 -7.98 -1.48
C GLY A 89 2.63 -6.86 -1.08
N ILE A 90 2.68 -6.54 0.21
CA ILE A 90 3.49 -5.44 0.76
C ILE A 90 4.61 -6.03 1.64
N PRO A 91 5.80 -6.31 1.08
CA PRO A 91 6.92 -6.87 1.83
C PRO A 91 7.44 -5.90 2.90
N THR A 92 7.97 -6.45 3.98
CA THR A 92 8.73 -5.65 4.95
C THR A 92 10.10 -5.29 4.36
N ARG A 93 10.76 -4.25 4.92
CA ARG A 93 12.11 -3.86 4.50
C ARG A 93 13.11 -5.01 4.58
N GLN A 94 13.00 -5.84 5.61
CA GLN A 94 13.88 -7.01 5.81
C GLN A 94 13.70 -8.03 4.69
N VAL A 95 12.44 -8.30 4.32
CA VAL A 95 12.12 -9.25 3.25
C VAL A 95 12.55 -8.71 1.88
N LEU A 96 12.27 -7.44 1.57
CA LEU A 96 12.77 -6.78 0.36
C LEU A 96 14.30 -6.87 0.25
N SER A 97 15.00 -6.57 1.35
CA SER A 97 16.47 -6.62 1.37
C SER A 97 17.01 -8.04 1.14
N ALA A 98 16.36 -9.04 1.74
CA ALA A 98 16.71 -10.44 1.55
C ALA A 98 16.47 -10.91 0.09
N ILE A 99 15.36 -10.48 -0.51
CA ILE A 99 15.04 -10.78 -1.91
C ILE A 99 16.06 -10.14 -2.84
N HIS A 100 16.38 -8.85 -2.66
CA HIS A 100 17.42 -8.18 -3.46
C HIS A 100 18.77 -8.89 -3.33
N ALA A 101 19.21 -9.22 -2.11
CA ALA A 101 20.47 -9.92 -1.89
C ALA A 101 20.51 -11.30 -2.58
N ALA A 102 19.40 -12.04 -2.56
CA ALA A 102 19.30 -13.33 -3.23
C ALA A 102 19.34 -13.21 -4.76
N VAL A 103 18.66 -12.21 -5.33
CA VAL A 103 18.66 -11.95 -6.78
C VAL A 103 20.03 -11.45 -7.25
N ASP A 104 20.63 -10.49 -6.55
CA ASP A 104 21.95 -9.93 -6.86
C ASP A 104 23.08 -10.96 -6.68
N GLY A 105 22.92 -11.91 -5.74
CA GLY A 105 23.86 -13.01 -5.55
C GLY A 105 23.77 -14.10 -6.62
N TYR A 106 22.62 -14.23 -7.29
CA TYR A 106 22.38 -15.22 -8.35
C TYR A 106 22.63 -14.64 -9.75
N MET A 107 22.55 -13.33 -9.91
CA MET A 107 22.93 -12.62 -11.13
C MET A 107 24.39 -12.17 -11.02
N PRO A 108 25.36 -12.79 -11.71
CA PRO A 108 26.69 -12.19 -11.82
C PRO A 108 26.49 -10.80 -12.42
N ARG A 109 27.01 -9.75 -11.77
CA ARG A 109 27.00 -8.40 -12.31
C ARG A 109 27.58 -8.46 -13.72
N SER A 110 26.74 -8.36 -14.74
CA SER A 110 27.20 -8.04 -16.08
C SER A 110 27.79 -6.63 -15.99
N PRO A 111 29.10 -6.44 -16.25
CA PRO A 111 29.68 -5.12 -16.27
C PRO A 111 29.12 -4.38 -17.49
N GLY A 112 28.13 -3.52 -17.27
CA GLY A 112 27.67 -2.58 -18.29
C GLY A 112 26.15 -2.43 -18.37
N ALA A 113 25.59 -1.57 -17.53
CA ALA A 113 24.46 -0.73 -17.91
C ALA A 113 24.52 0.54 -17.05
N ILE A 114 25.13 1.57 -17.63
CA ILE A 114 25.04 2.95 -17.18
C ILE A 114 23.64 3.43 -17.55
N VAL A 115 22.85 3.84 -16.57
CA VAL A 115 21.95 5.01 -16.67
C VAL A 115 21.93 5.71 -15.32
#